data_AF-A0A356P5U4-F1
#
_entry.id   AF-A0A356P5U4-F1
#
_cell.length_a   1.000
_cell.length_b   1.000
_cell.length_c   1.000
_cell.angle_alpha   90.00
_cell.angle_beta   90.00
_cell.angle_gamma   90.00
#
_symmetry.space_group_name_H-M   'P 1'
#
loop_
_entity.id
_entity.type
_entity.pdbx_description
1 polymer ?
#
loop_
_entity_poly.entity_id
_entity_poly.type
_entity_poly.pdbx_seq_one_letter_code
_entity_poly.pdbx_strand_id
1 'polypeptide(L)'
;MDIILAHRQLDFDALASMMAAQKIYPNSVLVMDGKPNVYVQDFLALSKDQLRFRKAQDINVEEVSRIILVDTHELRRAGSLGEKVAKIPGVQVVIYDHHPYSGELKPGMVIETVGACATILVEKLAAFGLPLSTFEATLIAIGIYDDTGSLLFDSTTVRDVQAVAYLLGQGANLGVIAEYLRRPLAQEQKDLLKQLLDQGKTELFDGLSVYITFAETEEYVGGLALLAHQVGELEGADTWFLVVKMENRVYVVGRSRGRGLPVDGLAQLFGGAGHARAASATIKDAEISVILTQLRKGLQSRAVRPHLVRDMMSYPVKTVSPETLLGEVEQILLRYGHTGVPVTEDKYLVGIISRRDVEKAIKHGLRHAPVKGFMTTKVTTVDVEAPWEEVQRLMVQHDIGRLPVVEEGHVVGIVSRSDVLRLVHGGSVPMETQLVRERSVAMRQDILDLIEHLPEEIRKLLEAVRDTAEEEGYSVYLVGGFVRDLLLYFPTQDLDFVVEGSGGKFAEALIKRLPDGKLTQHIKFGTAQIIFLDGSHVDVASTRWEYYSFPGALPQVEESCLRDDLFRRDFTI
;
A
#
# COMPACT_ATOMS: atom_id res chain seq x y z
N MET A 1 -23.45 -24.40 -34.54
CA MET A 1 -22.10 -24.71 -34.04
C MET A 1 -21.69 -23.65 -33.05
N ASP A 2 -20.95 -24.05 -32.02
CA ASP A 2 -20.44 -23.12 -31.01
C ASP A 2 -19.02 -22.72 -31.41
N ILE A 3 -18.69 -21.43 -31.33
CA ILE A 3 -17.34 -20.94 -31.66
C ILE A 3 -16.71 -20.29 -30.43
N ILE A 4 -15.40 -20.47 -30.27
CA ILE A 4 -14.60 -19.79 -29.26
C ILE A 4 -13.75 -18.72 -29.95
N LEU A 5 -13.81 -17.50 -29.42
CA LEU A 5 -13.05 -16.34 -29.88
C LEU A 5 -12.32 -15.69 -28.71
N ALA A 6 -11.18 -15.08 -29.00
CA ALA A 6 -10.46 -14.20 -28.09
C ALA A 6 -10.03 -12.93 -28.83
N HIS A 7 -9.30 -12.02 -28.18
CA HIS A 7 -8.87 -10.78 -28.83
C HIS A 7 -7.92 -11.03 -30.03
N ARG A 8 -7.89 -10.08 -30.98
CA ARG A 8 -7.18 -10.20 -32.28
C ARG A 8 -5.69 -10.48 -32.16
N GLN A 9 -5.05 -9.99 -31.10
CA GLN A 9 -3.62 -10.10 -30.85
C GLN A 9 -3.35 -11.19 -29.82
N LEU A 10 -3.72 -12.43 -30.16
CA LEU A 10 -3.72 -13.58 -29.25
C LEU A 10 -2.39 -13.72 -28.51
N ASP A 11 -2.44 -13.66 -27.18
CA ASP A 11 -1.35 -13.99 -26.27
C ASP A 11 -1.58 -15.33 -25.56
N PHE A 12 -0.74 -15.67 -24.58
CA PHE A 12 -0.82 -16.97 -23.93
C PHE A 12 -2.03 -17.10 -23.00
N ASP A 13 -2.50 -16.03 -22.35
CA ASP A 13 -3.71 -16.10 -21.52
C ASP A 13 -4.95 -16.31 -22.41
N ALA A 14 -5.06 -15.55 -23.50
CA ALA A 14 -6.10 -15.77 -24.48
C ALA A 14 -6.08 -17.20 -25.06
N LEU A 15 -4.90 -17.70 -25.48
CA LEU A 15 -4.75 -19.05 -26.02
C LEU A 15 -5.10 -20.14 -24.97
N ALA A 16 -4.61 -19.98 -23.73
CA ALA A 16 -4.91 -20.85 -22.60
C ALA A 16 -6.40 -20.88 -22.30
N SER A 17 -7.02 -19.71 -22.26
CA SER A 17 -8.45 -19.53 -22.03
C SER A 17 -9.28 -20.16 -23.13
N MET A 18 -8.86 -20.04 -24.39
CA MET A 18 -9.52 -20.71 -25.51
C MET A 18 -9.49 -22.23 -25.37
N MET A 19 -8.34 -22.81 -24.99
CA MET A 19 -8.19 -24.24 -24.74
C MET A 19 -9.06 -24.71 -23.56
N ALA A 20 -9.02 -23.99 -22.44
CA ALA A 20 -9.81 -24.30 -21.26
C ALA A 20 -11.32 -24.21 -21.54
N ALA A 21 -11.76 -23.20 -22.29
CA ALA A 21 -13.14 -23.08 -22.74
C ALA A 21 -13.56 -24.24 -23.65
N GLN A 22 -12.69 -24.71 -24.55
CA GLN A 22 -13.02 -25.86 -25.41
C GLN A 22 -13.28 -27.14 -24.60
N LYS A 23 -12.58 -27.33 -23.47
CA LYS A 23 -12.83 -28.45 -22.56
C LYS A 23 -14.19 -28.36 -21.87
N ILE A 24 -14.62 -27.15 -21.52
CA ILE A 24 -15.95 -26.89 -20.95
C ILE A 24 -17.04 -27.05 -22.02
N TYR A 25 -16.75 -26.65 -23.25
CA TYR A 25 -17.66 -26.69 -24.40
C TYR A 25 -17.11 -27.63 -25.49
N PRO A 26 -17.18 -28.97 -25.33
CA PRO A 26 -16.44 -29.93 -26.17
C PRO A 26 -16.83 -29.93 -27.66
N ASN A 27 -18.02 -29.44 -28.00
CA ASN A 27 -18.50 -29.34 -29.39
C ASN A 27 -18.17 -27.99 -30.04
N SER A 28 -17.40 -27.13 -29.37
CA SER A 28 -17.03 -25.81 -29.86
C SER A 28 -15.77 -25.85 -30.72
N VAL A 29 -15.70 -24.89 -31.65
CA VAL A 29 -14.59 -24.72 -32.59
C VAL A 29 -13.74 -23.53 -32.17
N LEU A 30 -12.43 -23.74 -32.05
CA LEU A 30 -11.47 -22.66 -31.83
C LEU A 30 -11.32 -21.83 -33.11
N VAL A 31 -11.55 -20.53 -33.04
CA VAL A 31 -11.49 -19.64 -34.21
C VAL A 31 -10.47 -18.53 -34.00
N MET A 32 -9.56 -18.37 -34.97
CA MET A 32 -8.64 -17.23 -35.03
C MET A 32 -9.16 -16.17 -35.99
N ASP A 33 -9.46 -14.97 -35.46
CA ASP A 33 -9.78 -13.74 -36.21
C ASP A 33 -8.73 -12.65 -35.95
N GLY A 34 -7.48 -12.94 -36.30
CA GLY A 34 -6.37 -12.03 -36.04
C GLY A 34 -5.02 -12.68 -36.26
N LYS A 35 -3.96 -11.97 -35.87
CA LYS A 35 -2.58 -12.47 -35.94
C LYS A 35 -2.09 -12.64 -34.48
N PRO A 36 -1.77 -13.88 -34.05
CA PRO A 36 -1.24 -14.10 -32.71
C PRO A 36 0.07 -13.32 -32.49
N ASN A 37 0.45 -13.09 -31.24
CA ASN A 37 1.76 -12.53 -30.95
C ASN A 37 2.88 -13.51 -31.40
N VAL A 38 4.13 -13.04 -31.49
CA VAL A 38 5.25 -13.85 -32.02
C VAL A 38 5.46 -15.13 -31.20
N TYR A 39 5.40 -15.04 -29.87
CA TYR A 39 5.61 -16.19 -28.98
C TYR A 39 4.52 -17.27 -29.13
N VAL A 40 3.27 -16.84 -29.27
CA VAL A 40 2.14 -17.74 -29.53
C VAL A 40 2.22 -18.31 -30.95
N GLN A 41 2.69 -17.56 -31.94
CA GLN A 41 2.93 -18.11 -33.28
C GLN A 41 3.96 -19.24 -33.25
N ASP A 42 5.08 -19.05 -32.54
CA ASP A 42 6.12 -20.06 -32.39
C ASP A 42 5.61 -21.31 -31.67
N PHE A 43 4.84 -21.11 -30.59
CA PHE A 43 4.16 -22.21 -29.88
C PHE A 43 3.19 -22.96 -30.81
N LEU A 44 2.32 -22.23 -31.52
CA LEU A 44 1.35 -22.82 -32.44
C LEU A 44 2.01 -23.55 -33.59
N ALA A 45 3.16 -23.09 -34.09
CA ALA A 45 3.89 -23.76 -35.16
C ALA A 45 4.30 -25.19 -34.79
N LEU A 46 4.61 -25.44 -33.51
CA LEU A 46 4.99 -26.75 -32.98
C LEU A 46 3.80 -27.58 -32.48
N SER A 47 2.66 -26.95 -32.22
CA SER A 47 1.48 -27.60 -31.59
C SER A 47 0.24 -27.70 -32.50
N LYS A 48 0.36 -27.40 -33.80
CA LYS A 48 -0.77 -27.39 -34.76
C LYS A 48 -1.63 -28.65 -34.75
N ASP A 49 -1.02 -29.82 -34.56
CA ASP A 49 -1.75 -31.10 -34.59
C ASP A 49 -2.59 -31.32 -33.33
N GLN A 50 -2.23 -30.67 -32.22
CA GLN A 50 -2.95 -30.75 -30.95
C GLN A 50 -4.04 -29.67 -30.83
N LEU A 51 -3.83 -28.50 -31.45
CA LEU A 51 -4.78 -27.39 -31.43
C LEU A 51 -5.35 -27.09 -32.82
N ARG A 52 -6.57 -27.59 -33.07
CA ARG A 52 -7.24 -27.43 -34.38
C ARG A 52 -8.02 -26.13 -34.45
N PHE A 53 -7.36 -25.07 -34.91
CA PHE A 53 -7.99 -23.79 -35.20
C PHE A 53 -8.59 -23.73 -36.61
N ARG A 54 -9.73 -23.04 -36.73
CA ARG A 54 -10.25 -22.55 -38.02
C ARG A 54 -9.97 -21.06 -38.17
N LYS A 55 -9.75 -20.61 -39.41
CA LYS A 55 -9.66 -19.17 -39.69
C LYS A 55 -11.08 -18.59 -39.71
N ALA A 56 -11.20 -17.34 -39.31
CA ALA A 56 -12.49 -16.64 -39.28
C ALA A 56 -13.24 -16.67 -40.63
N GLN A 57 -12.51 -16.59 -41.74
CA GLN A 57 -13.06 -16.65 -43.10
C GLN A 57 -13.65 -18.03 -43.49
N ASP A 58 -13.27 -19.09 -42.77
CA ASP A 58 -13.71 -20.47 -43.04
C ASP A 58 -14.97 -20.84 -42.23
N ILE A 59 -15.50 -19.90 -41.44
CA ILE A 59 -16.69 -20.11 -40.60
C ILE A 59 -17.95 -19.65 -41.34
N ASN A 60 -18.90 -20.57 -41.50
CA ASN A 60 -20.25 -20.20 -41.95
C ASN A 60 -21.00 -19.51 -40.81
N VAL A 61 -21.24 -18.21 -40.94
CA VAL A 61 -21.87 -17.38 -39.90
C VAL A 61 -23.30 -17.79 -39.59
N GLU A 62 -24.03 -18.32 -40.57
CA GLU A 62 -25.45 -18.72 -40.41
C GLU A 62 -25.60 -20.00 -39.58
N GLU A 63 -24.54 -20.80 -39.49
CA GLU A 63 -24.53 -22.04 -38.71
C GLU A 63 -24.14 -21.81 -37.25
N VAL A 64 -23.73 -20.61 -36.86
CA VAL A 64 -23.26 -20.35 -35.49
C VAL A 64 -24.45 -20.15 -34.54
N SER A 65 -24.47 -20.94 -33.46
CA SER A 65 -25.51 -20.93 -32.42
C SER A 65 -25.08 -20.18 -31.15
N ARG A 66 -23.76 -20.18 -30.86
CA ARG A 66 -23.20 -19.56 -29.67
C ARG A 66 -21.78 -19.07 -29.93
N ILE A 67 -21.45 -17.92 -29.33
CA ILE A 67 -20.11 -17.38 -29.22
C ILE A 67 -19.67 -17.53 -27.76
N ILE A 68 -18.51 -18.15 -27.53
CA ILE A 68 -17.80 -18.12 -26.25
C ILE A 68 -16.61 -17.18 -26.43
N LEU A 69 -16.70 -16.02 -25.83
CA LEU A 69 -15.69 -14.98 -25.87
C LEU A 69 -14.82 -15.12 -24.61
N VAL A 70 -13.51 -15.23 -24.79
CA VAL A 70 -12.55 -15.36 -23.68
C VAL A 70 -11.50 -14.26 -23.76
N ASP A 71 -11.02 -13.84 -22.59
CA ASP A 71 -9.98 -12.83 -22.42
C ASP A 71 -10.27 -11.49 -23.13
N THR A 72 -11.56 -11.20 -23.25
CA THR A 72 -12.09 -9.89 -23.64
C THR A 72 -13.61 -9.88 -23.46
N HIS A 73 -14.15 -8.77 -22.98
CA HIS A 73 -15.60 -8.52 -22.97
C HIS A 73 -16.08 -7.70 -24.17
N GLU A 74 -15.18 -7.26 -25.05
CA GLU A 74 -15.50 -6.44 -26.21
C GLU A 74 -15.46 -7.24 -27.52
N LEU A 75 -16.62 -7.43 -28.17
CA LEU A 75 -16.70 -8.11 -29.47
C LEU A 75 -15.82 -7.47 -30.55
N ARG A 76 -15.60 -6.15 -30.48
CA ARG A 76 -14.68 -5.42 -31.37
C ARG A 76 -13.24 -5.90 -31.25
N ARG A 77 -12.79 -6.19 -30.02
CA ARG A 77 -11.44 -6.69 -29.77
C ARG A 77 -11.25 -8.11 -30.29
N ALA A 78 -12.31 -8.90 -30.45
CA ALA A 78 -12.27 -10.25 -31.02
C ALA A 78 -12.39 -10.33 -32.55
N GLY A 79 -12.44 -9.20 -33.24
CA GLY A 79 -12.41 -9.15 -34.70
C GLY A 79 -13.78 -9.11 -35.37
N SER A 80 -13.74 -9.18 -36.70
CA SER A 80 -14.90 -8.88 -37.55
C SER A 80 -15.96 -9.99 -37.54
N LEU A 81 -15.57 -11.24 -37.29
CA LEU A 81 -16.48 -12.37 -37.20
C LEU A 81 -17.38 -12.25 -35.97
N GLY A 82 -16.80 -11.95 -34.81
CA GLY A 82 -17.56 -11.77 -33.57
C GLY A 82 -18.65 -10.72 -33.70
N GLU A 83 -18.34 -9.55 -34.28
CA GLU A 83 -19.32 -8.49 -34.51
C GLU A 83 -20.43 -8.88 -35.51
N LYS A 84 -20.11 -9.65 -36.55
CA LYS A 84 -21.08 -10.09 -37.55
C LYS A 84 -22.05 -11.10 -36.95
N VAL A 85 -21.51 -12.10 -36.27
CA VAL A 85 -22.27 -13.22 -35.72
C VAL A 85 -23.15 -12.77 -34.55
N ALA A 86 -22.65 -11.87 -33.69
CA ALA A 86 -23.43 -11.37 -32.55
C ALA A 86 -24.67 -10.54 -32.95
N LYS A 87 -24.74 -10.07 -34.20
CA LYS A 87 -25.92 -9.35 -34.74
C LYS A 87 -27.01 -10.30 -35.25
N ILE A 88 -26.72 -11.59 -35.39
CA ILE A 88 -27.68 -12.59 -35.88
C ILE A 88 -28.67 -12.92 -34.76
N PRO A 89 -29.99 -12.77 -34.97
CA PRO A 89 -30.99 -13.09 -33.96
C PRO A 89 -30.89 -14.55 -33.48
N GLY A 90 -30.91 -14.75 -32.16
CA GLY A 90 -30.89 -16.08 -31.55
C GLY A 90 -29.50 -16.64 -31.21
N VAL A 91 -28.42 -15.96 -31.62
CA VAL A 91 -27.07 -16.34 -31.19
C VAL A 91 -26.86 -15.99 -29.72
N GLN A 92 -26.41 -16.97 -28.93
CA GLN A 92 -26.03 -16.75 -27.53
C GLN A 92 -24.58 -16.26 -27.43
N VAL A 93 -24.31 -15.30 -26.53
CA VAL A 93 -22.96 -14.84 -26.24
C VAL A 93 -22.63 -15.14 -24.78
N VAL A 94 -21.55 -15.89 -24.56
CA VAL A 94 -20.98 -16.17 -23.25
C VAL A 94 -19.62 -15.48 -23.20
N ILE A 95 -19.31 -14.79 -22.10
CA ILE A 95 -18.09 -14.00 -21.94
C ILE A 95 -17.37 -14.45 -20.66
N TYR A 96 -16.07 -14.70 -20.78
CA TYR A 96 -15.12 -14.87 -19.68
C TYR A 96 -14.02 -13.83 -19.82
N ASP A 97 -13.85 -12.97 -18.82
CA ASP A 97 -12.84 -11.93 -18.86
C ASP A 97 -12.36 -11.57 -17.45
N HIS A 98 -11.16 -11.00 -17.34
CA HIS A 98 -10.60 -10.50 -16.09
C HIS A 98 -10.28 -9.00 -16.13
N HIS A 99 -10.38 -8.38 -17.31
CA HIS A 99 -10.17 -6.94 -17.48
C HIS A 99 -11.20 -6.11 -16.70
N PRO A 100 -10.82 -4.90 -16.23
CA PRO A 100 -11.74 -4.01 -15.53
C PRO A 100 -13.02 -3.73 -16.33
N TYR A 101 -14.17 -3.93 -15.68
CA TYR A 101 -15.49 -3.69 -16.25
C TYR A 101 -16.38 -2.96 -15.25
N SER A 102 -16.95 -1.84 -15.67
CA SER A 102 -17.79 -0.97 -14.84
C SER A 102 -19.28 -1.00 -15.20
N GLY A 103 -19.68 -1.84 -16.17
CA GLY A 103 -21.06 -2.00 -16.58
C GLY A 103 -21.82 -3.07 -15.76
N GLU A 104 -23.12 -3.18 -16.02
CA GLU A 104 -23.93 -4.28 -15.46
C GLU A 104 -23.62 -5.60 -16.16
N LEU A 105 -23.33 -6.64 -15.37
CA LEU A 105 -23.12 -7.99 -15.89
C LEU A 105 -24.44 -8.58 -16.41
N LYS A 106 -24.46 -8.95 -17.69
CA LYS A 106 -25.60 -9.60 -18.33
C LYS A 106 -25.53 -11.12 -18.16
N PRO A 107 -26.67 -11.84 -18.28
CA PRO A 107 -26.64 -13.29 -18.30
C PRO A 107 -25.66 -13.83 -19.35
N GLY A 108 -24.75 -14.70 -18.93
CA GLY A 108 -23.68 -15.25 -19.76
C GLY A 108 -22.34 -14.50 -19.66
N MET A 109 -22.27 -13.38 -18.93
CA MET A 109 -21.01 -12.68 -18.66
C MET A 109 -20.45 -13.08 -17.30
N VAL A 110 -19.19 -13.52 -17.28
CA VAL A 110 -18.39 -13.78 -16.09
C VAL A 110 -17.14 -12.92 -16.21
N ILE A 111 -17.14 -11.80 -15.50
CA ILE A 111 -16.00 -10.89 -15.45
C ILE A 111 -15.59 -10.76 -14.00
N GLU A 112 -14.37 -11.18 -13.67
CA GLU A 112 -13.92 -11.28 -12.29
C GLU A 112 -12.49 -10.77 -12.12
N THR A 113 -12.20 -10.18 -10.97
CA THR A 113 -10.87 -9.65 -10.67
C THR A 113 -9.93 -10.78 -10.27
N VAL A 114 -9.19 -11.31 -11.24
CA VAL A 114 -8.13 -12.31 -11.09
C VAL A 114 -6.93 -11.94 -11.95
N GLY A 115 -5.78 -12.59 -11.70
CA GLY A 115 -4.53 -12.32 -12.40
C GLY A 115 -4.50 -12.78 -13.85
N ALA A 116 -5.35 -13.73 -14.25
CA ALA A 116 -5.49 -14.20 -15.64
C ALA A 116 -6.93 -14.70 -15.91
N CYS A 117 -7.44 -14.51 -17.13
CA CYS A 117 -8.72 -15.08 -17.57
C CYS A 117 -8.72 -16.62 -17.48
N ALA A 118 -7.60 -17.27 -17.76
CA ALA A 118 -7.45 -18.72 -17.65
C ALA A 118 -7.78 -19.25 -16.24
N THR A 119 -7.53 -18.47 -15.18
CA THR A 119 -7.87 -18.83 -13.79
C THR A 119 -9.36 -19.09 -13.63
N ILE A 120 -10.23 -18.23 -14.19
CA ILE A 120 -11.69 -18.37 -14.12
C ILE A 120 -12.14 -19.69 -14.75
N LEU A 121 -11.52 -20.06 -15.87
CA LEU A 121 -11.86 -21.29 -16.60
C LEU A 121 -11.32 -22.54 -15.91
N VAL A 122 -10.13 -22.48 -15.31
CA VAL A 122 -9.55 -23.59 -14.53
C VAL A 122 -10.41 -23.92 -13.32
N GLU A 123 -10.93 -22.92 -12.61
CA GLU A 123 -11.84 -23.16 -11.50
C GLU A 123 -13.11 -23.91 -11.94
N LYS A 124 -13.64 -23.58 -13.13
CA LYS A 124 -14.78 -24.32 -13.71
C LYS A 124 -14.38 -25.74 -14.10
N LEU A 125 -13.22 -25.94 -14.72
CA LEU A 125 -12.71 -27.28 -15.05
C LEU A 125 -12.57 -28.15 -13.80
N ALA A 126 -12.00 -27.59 -12.74
CA ALA A 126 -11.83 -28.25 -11.46
C ALA A 126 -13.20 -28.58 -10.82
N ALA A 127 -14.14 -27.64 -10.82
CA ALA A 127 -15.49 -27.84 -10.29
C ALA A 127 -16.27 -28.94 -11.05
N PHE A 128 -16.09 -29.04 -12.36
CA PHE A 128 -16.69 -30.09 -13.18
C PHE A 128 -15.92 -31.42 -13.15
N GLY A 129 -14.71 -31.46 -12.56
CA GLY A 129 -13.86 -32.63 -12.53
C GLY A 129 -13.40 -33.08 -13.94
N LEU A 130 -13.22 -32.15 -14.87
CA LEU A 130 -12.84 -32.46 -16.25
C LEU A 130 -11.33 -32.77 -16.33
N PRO A 131 -10.92 -33.97 -16.79
CA PRO A 131 -9.52 -34.34 -16.83
C PRO A 131 -8.77 -33.57 -17.93
N LEU A 132 -7.54 -33.16 -17.60
CA LEU A 132 -6.63 -32.49 -18.52
C LEU A 132 -5.47 -33.43 -18.88
N SER A 133 -5.05 -33.41 -20.14
CA SER A 133 -3.77 -33.98 -20.52
C SER A 133 -2.62 -33.10 -20.02
N THR A 134 -1.42 -33.67 -19.92
CA THR A 134 -0.20 -32.91 -19.57
C THR A 134 0.01 -31.70 -20.48
N PHE A 135 -0.28 -31.81 -21.78
CA PHE A 135 -0.17 -30.69 -22.71
C PHE A 135 -1.18 -29.58 -22.39
N GLU A 136 -2.45 -29.94 -22.20
CA GLU A 136 -3.52 -28.99 -21.87
C GLU A 136 -3.22 -28.28 -20.55
N ALA A 137 -2.84 -29.03 -19.51
CA ALA A 137 -2.51 -28.48 -18.21
C ALA A 137 -1.29 -27.54 -18.29
N THR A 138 -0.27 -27.90 -19.06
CA THR A 138 0.93 -27.08 -19.26
C THR A 138 0.59 -25.79 -20.01
N LEU A 139 -0.16 -25.87 -21.12
CA LEU A 139 -0.55 -24.68 -21.89
C LEU A 139 -1.38 -23.71 -21.06
N ILE A 140 -2.37 -24.23 -20.31
CA ILE A 140 -3.22 -23.37 -19.48
C ILE A 140 -2.37 -22.71 -18.38
N ALA A 141 -1.41 -23.43 -17.79
CA ALA A 141 -0.49 -22.87 -16.82
C ALA A 141 0.40 -21.78 -17.44
N ILE A 142 0.89 -21.94 -18.67
CA ILE A 142 1.65 -20.88 -19.36
C ILE A 142 0.85 -19.58 -19.39
N GLY A 143 -0.44 -19.63 -19.73
CA GLY A 143 -1.31 -18.44 -19.74
C GLY A 143 -1.37 -17.73 -18.38
N ILE A 144 -1.59 -18.49 -17.30
CA ILE A 144 -1.64 -17.90 -15.95
C ILE A 144 -0.28 -17.33 -15.55
N TYR A 145 0.82 -18.04 -15.78
CA TYR A 145 2.15 -17.54 -15.43
C TYR A 145 2.56 -16.33 -16.29
N ASP A 146 2.16 -16.25 -17.55
CA ASP A 146 2.51 -15.13 -18.43
C ASP A 146 1.84 -13.84 -17.95
N ASP A 147 0.56 -13.89 -17.60
CA ASP A 147 -0.22 -12.69 -17.26
C ASP A 147 -0.05 -12.25 -15.79
N THR A 148 0.32 -13.18 -14.91
CA THR A 148 0.63 -12.89 -13.50
C THR A 148 2.09 -12.53 -13.25
N GLY A 149 2.93 -12.47 -14.29
CA GLY A 149 4.36 -12.22 -14.12
C GLY A 149 5.05 -13.30 -13.30
N SER A 150 4.71 -14.56 -13.58
CA SER A 150 5.07 -15.72 -12.77
C SER A 150 4.61 -15.64 -11.31
N LEU A 151 3.37 -15.19 -11.10
CA LEU A 151 2.73 -15.01 -9.79
C LEU A 151 3.34 -13.89 -8.93
N LEU A 152 4.06 -12.95 -9.55
CA LEU A 152 4.77 -11.86 -8.85
C LEU A 152 4.12 -10.49 -9.07
N PHE A 153 3.22 -10.34 -10.04
CA PHE A 153 2.53 -9.07 -10.25
C PHE A 153 1.50 -8.79 -9.15
N ASP A 154 1.32 -7.52 -8.80
CA ASP A 154 0.35 -7.05 -7.79
C ASP A 154 -1.11 -7.44 -8.11
N SER A 155 -1.43 -7.70 -9.38
CA SER A 155 -2.74 -8.20 -9.83
C SER A 155 -2.98 -9.68 -9.53
N THR A 156 -1.93 -10.42 -9.16
CA THR A 156 -2.01 -11.85 -8.85
C THR A 156 -2.84 -12.07 -7.58
N THR A 157 -3.79 -12.98 -7.65
CA THR A 157 -4.67 -13.36 -6.55
C THR A 157 -4.35 -14.77 -6.05
N VAL A 158 -4.86 -15.12 -4.87
CA VAL A 158 -4.78 -16.50 -4.35
C VAL A 158 -5.43 -17.51 -5.28
N ARG A 159 -6.41 -17.08 -6.08
CA ARG A 159 -7.14 -17.92 -7.04
C ARG A 159 -6.24 -18.37 -8.18
N ASP A 160 -5.34 -17.49 -8.64
CA ASP A 160 -4.34 -17.82 -9.66
C ASP A 160 -3.37 -18.89 -9.13
N VAL A 161 -2.94 -18.77 -7.88
CA VAL A 161 -2.07 -19.76 -7.21
C VAL A 161 -2.78 -21.12 -7.08
N GLN A 162 -4.07 -21.12 -6.71
CA GLN A 162 -4.87 -22.34 -6.59
C GLN A 162 -5.09 -23.00 -7.96
N ALA A 163 -5.37 -22.21 -9.00
CA ALA A 163 -5.50 -22.71 -10.36
C ALA A 163 -4.19 -23.34 -10.85
N VAL A 164 -3.04 -22.69 -10.62
CA VAL A 164 -1.72 -23.27 -10.93
C VAL A 164 -1.47 -24.56 -10.14
N ALA A 165 -1.78 -24.59 -8.84
CA ALA A 165 -1.63 -25.79 -8.03
C ALA A 165 -2.47 -26.97 -8.58
N TYR A 166 -3.70 -26.69 -9.01
CA TYR A 166 -4.55 -27.68 -9.66
C TYR A 166 -3.93 -28.20 -10.96
N LEU A 167 -3.45 -27.30 -11.83
CA LEU A 167 -2.83 -27.67 -13.11
C LEU A 167 -1.54 -28.49 -12.93
N LEU A 168 -0.72 -28.15 -11.94
CA LEU A 168 0.45 -28.96 -11.55
C LEU A 168 0.01 -30.36 -11.07
N GLY A 169 -1.08 -30.44 -10.32
CA GLY A 169 -1.71 -31.71 -9.95
C GLY A 169 -2.21 -32.53 -11.15
N GLN A 170 -2.58 -31.88 -12.27
CA GLN A 170 -2.90 -32.52 -13.55
C GLN A 170 -1.66 -32.82 -14.42
N GLY A 171 -0.45 -32.53 -13.93
CA GLY A 171 0.81 -32.84 -14.60
C GLY A 171 1.37 -31.74 -15.49
N ALA A 172 0.99 -30.47 -15.29
CA ALA A 172 1.63 -29.34 -15.96
C ALA A 172 3.16 -29.32 -15.74
N ASN A 173 3.94 -29.04 -16.79
CA ASN A 173 5.39 -29.13 -16.74
C ASN A 173 6.07 -27.76 -16.59
N LEU A 174 6.63 -27.49 -15.41
CA LEU A 174 7.32 -26.23 -15.09
C LEU A 174 8.53 -25.95 -15.98
N GLY A 175 9.24 -26.96 -16.45
CA GLY A 175 10.39 -26.78 -17.35
C GLY A 175 9.97 -26.20 -18.70
N VAL A 176 8.88 -26.73 -19.26
CA VAL A 176 8.28 -26.22 -20.52
C VAL A 176 7.71 -24.82 -20.30
N ILE A 177 7.01 -24.60 -19.18
CA ILE A 177 6.49 -23.28 -18.83
C ILE A 177 7.62 -22.25 -18.81
N ALA A 178 8.71 -22.53 -18.10
CA ALA A 178 9.86 -21.64 -18.01
C ALA A 178 10.53 -21.36 -19.37
N GLU A 179 10.53 -22.31 -20.30
CA GLU A 179 11.08 -22.12 -21.64
C GLU A 179 10.26 -21.12 -22.47
N TYR A 180 8.92 -21.22 -22.44
CA TYR A 180 8.04 -20.32 -23.19
C TYR A 180 7.91 -18.93 -22.57
N LEU A 181 8.11 -18.80 -21.25
CA LEU A 181 8.12 -17.49 -20.58
C LEU A 181 9.43 -16.73 -20.79
N ARG A 182 10.51 -17.39 -21.23
CA ARG A 182 11.76 -16.70 -21.57
C ARG A 182 11.56 -15.90 -22.84
N ARG A 183 11.49 -14.57 -22.69
CA ARG A 183 11.48 -13.62 -23.79
C ARG A 183 12.88 -13.03 -23.97
N PRO A 184 13.75 -13.62 -24.82
CA PRO A 184 15.04 -12.99 -25.09
C PRO A 184 14.79 -11.62 -25.74
N LEU A 185 15.50 -10.61 -25.26
CA LEU A 185 15.46 -9.29 -25.87
C LEU A 185 16.06 -9.35 -27.28
N ALA A 186 15.39 -8.71 -28.24
CA ALA A 186 15.97 -8.43 -29.54
C ALA A 186 17.19 -7.50 -29.40
N GLN A 187 18.05 -7.43 -30.42
CA GLN A 187 19.28 -6.63 -30.32
C GLN A 187 18.97 -5.14 -30.10
N GLU A 188 17.97 -4.63 -30.80
CA GLU A 188 17.49 -3.25 -30.72
C GLU A 188 16.92 -2.94 -29.32
N GLN A 189 16.26 -3.92 -28.70
CA GLN A 189 15.76 -3.80 -27.33
C GLN A 189 16.90 -3.81 -26.29
N LYS A 190 17.96 -4.60 -26.51
CA LYS A 190 19.16 -4.58 -25.66
C LYS A 190 19.89 -3.26 -25.75
N ASP A 191 20.03 -2.72 -26.95
CA ASP A 191 20.68 -1.44 -27.18
C ASP A 191 19.88 -0.30 -26.54
N LEU A 192 18.55 -0.34 -26.66
CA LEU A 192 17.66 0.61 -25.98
C LEU A 192 17.72 0.47 -24.45
N LEU A 193 17.69 -0.75 -23.92
CA LEU A 193 17.83 -1.02 -22.48
C LEU A 193 19.15 -0.44 -21.94
N LYS A 194 20.25 -0.65 -22.66
CA LYS A 194 21.56 -0.10 -22.28
C LYS A 194 21.51 1.42 -22.18
N GLN A 195 20.93 2.11 -23.17
CA GLN A 195 20.77 3.58 -23.10
C GLN A 195 19.97 4.01 -21.88
N LEU A 196 18.87 3.31 -21.57
CA LEU A 196 18.01 3.61 -20.42
C LEU A 196 18.73 3.41 -19.07
N LEU A 197 19.64 2.45 -18.98
CA LEU A 197 20.46 2.25 -17.77
C LEU A 197 21.57 3.30 -17.69
N ASP A 198 22.23 3.62 -18.81
CA ASP A 198 23.33 4.59 -18.86
C ASP A 198 22.86 6.03 -18.57
N GLN A 199 21.63 6.39 -18.97
CA GLN A 199 21.10 7.75 -18.86
C GLN A 199 20.23 7.99 -17.62
N GLY A 200 19.75 6.92 -16.98
CA GLY A 200 18.81 7.03 -15.89
C GLY A 200 19.42 7.47 -14.57
N LYS A 201 18.62 8.15 -13.76
CA LYS A 201 19.03 8.68 -12.45
C LYS A 201 17.87 8.63 -11.47
N THR A 202 18.20 8.31 -10.23
CA THR A 202 17.30 8.47 -9.10
C THR A 202 17.30 9.92 -8.64
N GLU A 203 16.13 10.56 -8.70
CA GLU A 203 15.89 11.92 -8.23
C GLU A 203 14.97 11.88 -6.99
N LEU A 204 15.19 12.80 -6.04
CA LEU A 204 14.41 12.90 -4.81
C LEU A 204 13.39 14.05 -4.90
N PHE A 205 12.12 13.75 -4.67
CA PHE A 205 11.02 14.72 -4.66
C PHE A 205 10.33 14.67 -3.29
N ASP A 206 10.59 15.63 -2.41
CA ASP A 206 10.08 15.63 -1.02
C ASP A 206 10.22 14.26 -0.35
N GLY A 207 11.42 13.68 -0.36
CA GLY A 207 11.71 12.36 0.22
C GLY A 207 11.29 11.15 -0.63
N LEU A 208 10.45 11.33 -1.66
CA LEU A 208 10.10 10.28 -2.61
C LEU A 208 11.25 10.06 -3.60
N SER A 209 11.77 8.83 -3.65
CA SER A 209 12.78 8.42 -4.62
C SER A 209 12.13 7.99 -5.94
N VAL A 210 12.46 8.65 -7.04
CA VAL A 210 11.92 8.36 -8.37
C VAL A 210 13.04 8.18 -9.37
N TYR A 211 13.10 7.02 -10.02
CA TYR A 211 14.07 6.78 -11.09
C TYR A 211 13.53 7.31 -12.42
N ILE A 212 14.22 8.26 -13.02
CA ILE A 212 13.83 8.85 -14.31
C ILE A 212 14.93 8.54 -15.31
N THR A 213 14.53 7.97 -16.45
CA THR A 213 15.44 7.69 -17.56
C THR A 213 14.83 8.09 -18.89
N PHE A 214 15.68 8.25 -19.89
CA PHE A 214 15.29 8.55 -21.26
C PHE A 214 16.20 7.82 -22.25
N ALA A 215 15.75 7.76 -23.50
CA ALA A 215 16.53 7.23 -24.61
C ALA A 215 15.97 7.73 -25.95
N GLU A 216 16.77 7.68 -27.01
CA GLU A 216 16.35 8.07 -28.35
C GLU A 216 16.82 7.02 -29.37
N THR A 217 15.92 6.65 -30.29
CA THR A 217 16.19 5.73 -31.40
C THR A 217 15.47 6.23 -32.65
N GLU A 218 16.10 6.04 -33.81
CA GLU A 218 15.53 6.44 -35.10
C GLU A 218 14.37 5.52 -35.52
N GLU A 219 14.44 4.25 -35.16
CA GLU A 219 13.44 3.23 -35.51
C GLU A 219 12.50 2.91 -34.34
N TYR A 220 11.27 2.50 -34.65
CA TYR A 220 10.33 1.99 -33.65
C TYR A 220 10.81 0.65 -33.05
N VAL A 221 11.01 0.65 -31.73
CA VAL A 221 11.35 -0.55 -30.96
C VAL A 221 10.13 -1.00 -30.15
N GLY A 222 9.60 -2.18 -30.49
CA GLY A 222 8.49 -2.78 -29.76
C GLY A 222 8.87 -3.25 -28.35
N GLY A 223 7.88 -3.46 -27.48
CA GLY A 223 8.10 -4.06 -26.16
C GLY A 223 8.63 -3.11 -25.08
N LEU A 224 8.42 -1.80 -25.21
CA LEU A 224 8.86 -0.82 -24.20
C LEU A 224 8.32 -1.10 -22.79
N ALA A 225 7.14 -1.71 -22.66
CA ALA A 225 6.59 -2.13 -21.37
C ALA A 225 7.46 -3.19 -20.66
N LEU A 226 8.06 -4.10 -21.42
CA LEU A 226 9.00 -5.11 -20.92
C LEU A 226 10.29 -4.43 -20.44
N LEU A 227 10.83 -3.50 -21.24
CA LEU A 227 12.01 -2.73 -20.86
C LEU A 227 11.76 -1.88 -19.61
N ALA A 228 10.59 -1.26 -19.51
CA ALA A 228 10.20 -0.53 -18.30
C ALA A 228 10.24 -1.43 -17.08
N HIS A 229 9.67 -2.64 -17.14
CA HIS A 229 9.73 -3.58 -16.03
C HIS A 229 11.18 -3.94 -15.66
N GLN A 230 12.02 -4.31 -16.63
CA GLN A 230 13.42 -4.69 -16.40
C GLN A 230 14.26 -3.54 -15.81
N VAL A 231 14.08 -2.31 -16.30
CA VAL A 231 14.78 -1.13 -15.74
C VAL A 231 14.44 -0.96 -14.26
N GLY A 232 13.16 -1.06 -13.88
CA GLY A 232 12.75 -0.95 -12.48
C GLY A 232 13.33 -2.05 -11.58
N GLU A 233 13.43 -3.28 -12.09
CA GLU A 233 14.04 -4.40 -11.37
C GLU A 233 15.55 -4.20 -11.17
N LEU A 234 16.27 -3.84 -12.23
CA LEU A 234 17.72 -3.66 -12.20
C LEU A 234 18.14 -2.51 -11.27
N GLU A 235 17.38 -1.42 -11.26
CA GLU A 235 17.66 -0.23 -10.45
C GLU A 235 17.06 -0.29 -9.05
N GLY A 236 16.25 -1.33 -8.76
CA GLY A 236 15.58 -1.46 -7.47
C GLY A 236 14.58 -0.34 -7.18
N ALA A 237 14.05 0.34 -8.21
CA ALA A 237 13.20 1.53 -8.05
C ALA A 237 11.76 1.18 -7.65
N ASP A 238 11.17 1.98 -6.75
CA ASP A 238 9.76 1.83 -6.35
C ASP A 238 8.81 2.62 -7.26
N THR A 239 9.28 3.75 -7.80
CA THR A 239 8.58 4.53 -8.83
C THR A 239 9.59 4.88 -9.91
N TRP A 240 9.24 4.65 -11.18
CA TRP A 240 10.14 5.01 -12.26
C TRP A 240 9.41 5.37 -13.56
N PHE A 241 10.10 6.19 -14.35
CA PHE A 241 9.62 6.69 -15.63
C PHE A 241 10.66 6.52 -16.72
N LEU A 242 10.23 6.00 -17.86
CA LEU A 242 11.00 5.95 -19.10
C LEU A 242 10.41 6.97 -20.07
N VAL A 243 11.24 7.85 -20.61
CA VAL A 243 10.88 8.80 -21.67
C VAL A 243 11.67 8.47 -22.92
N VAL A 244 11.05 7.75 -23.86
CA VAL A 244 11.75 7.24 -25.04
C VAL A 244 11.23 7.89 -26.29
N LYS A 245 12.11 8.53 -27.07
CA LYS A 245 11.79 9.02 -28.40
C LYS A 245 12.10 7.95 -29.44
N MET A 246 11.10 7.59 -30.24
CA MET A 246 11.24 6.69 -31.37
C MET A 246 10.58 7.35 -32.57
N GLU A 247 11.30 7.47 -33.68
CA GLU A 247 10.83 8.21 -34.86
C GLU A 247 10.39 9.64 -34.48
N ASN A 248 9.14 10.02 -34.80
CA ASN A 248 8.56 11.32 -34.49
C ASN A 248 7.67 11.34 -33.24
N ARG A 249 7.80 10.34 -32.35
CA ARG A 249 6.96 10.22 -31.16
C ARG A 249 7.80 10.02 -29.89
N VAL A 250 7.33 10.62 -28.81
CA VAL A 250 7.85 10.39 -27.46
C VAL A 250 6.87 9.54 -26.67
N TYR A 251 7.37 8.43 -26.15
CA TYR A 251 6.65 7.50 -25.30
C TYR A 251 7.06 7.75 -23.85
N VAL A 252 6.07 8.01 -23.00
CA VAL A 252 6.28 8.10 -21.55
C VAL A 252 5.67 6.86 -20.93
N VAL A 253 6.48 6.07 -20.23
CA VAL A 253 6.02 4.87 -19.53
C VAL A 253 6.34 5.01 -18.04
N GLY A 254 5.28 5.06 -17.23
CA GLY A 254 5.37 5.09 -15.79
C GLY A 254 5.07 3.72 -15.19
N ARG A 255 5.85 3.36 -14.18
CA ARG A 255 5.64 2.15 -13.38
C ARG A 255 5.88 2.47 -11.90
N SER A 256 5.15 1.76 -11.06
CA SER A 256 5.24 1.86 -9.61
C SER A 256 4.97 0.49 -9.01
N ARG A 257 5.63 0.18 -7.89
CA ARG A 257 5.43 -1.03 -7.09
C ARG A 257 5.40 -0.68 -5.61
N GLY A 258 4.78 -1.54 -4.79
CA GLY A 258 4.79 -1.38 -3.34
C GLY A 258 4.26 -0.02 -2.88
N ARG A 259 5.12 0.86 -2.38
CA ARG A 259 4.76 2.21 -1.91
C ARG A 259 5.02 3.33 -2.91
N GLY A 260 5.44 2.98 -4.11
CA GLY A 260 5.69 3.94 -5.16
C GLY A 260 4.46 4.80 -5.46
N LEU A 261 4.71 6.01 -5.96
CA LEU A 261 3.70 6.98 -6.33
C LEU A 261 2.77 6.41 -7.42
N PRO A 262 1.45 6.68 -7.37
CA PRO A 262 0.56 6.43 -8.49
C PRO A 262 1.03 7.13 -9.77
N VAL A 263 1.18 6.37 -10.86
CA VAL A 263 1.76 6.88 -12.13
C VAL A 263 0.72 7.28 -13.18
N ASP A 264 -0.54 6.87 -13.01
CA ASP A 264 -1.66 7.19 -13.90
C ASP A 264 -1.92 8.69 -14.01
N GLY A 265 -1.98 9.38 -12.87
CA GLY A 265 -2.19 10.83 -12.85
C GLY A 265 -1.07 11.63 -13.54
N LEU A 266 0.15 11.08 -13.59
CA LEU A 266 1.28 11.67 -14.30
C LEU A 266 1.24 11.38 -15.79
N ALA A 267 0.85 10.16 -16.19
CA ALA A 267 0.65 9.83 -17.60
C ALA A 267 -0.48 10.66 -18.24
N GLN A 268 -1.56 10.93 -17.49
CA GLN A 268 -2.68 11.78 -17.94
C GLN A 268 -2.25 13.21 -18.29
N LEU A 269 -1.20 13.76 -17.66
CA LEU A 269 -0.66 15.08 -18.01
C LEU A 269 -0.20 15.16 -19.47
N PHE A 270 0.15 14.01 -20.05
CA PHE A 270 0.61 13.86 -21.43
C PHE A 270 -0.46 13.27 -22.35
N GLY A 271 -1.73 13.26 -21.93
CA GLY A 271 -2.84 12.62 -22.66
C GLY A 271 -2.78 11.09 -22.65
N GLY A 272 -2.03 10.50 -21.71
CA GLY A 272 -1.93 9.06 -21.51
C GLY A 272 -3.05 8.46 -20.68
N ALA A 273 -2.99 7.15 -20.52
CA ALA A 273 -3.93 6.37 -19.73
C ALA A 273 -3.22 5.19 -19.02
N GLY A 274 -3.91 4.57 -18.07
CA GLY A 274 -3.42 3.40 -17.35
C GLY A 274 -3.97 3.32 -15.93
N HIS A 275 -3.23 2.63 -15.07
CA HIS A 275 -3.55 2.39 -13.67
C HIS A 275 -2.47 2.97 -12.76
N ALA A 276 -2.77 3.07 -11.46
CA ALA A 276 -1.85 3.61 -10.45
C ALA A 276 -0.45 2.96 -10.45
N ARG A 277 -0.33 1.68 -10.84
CA ARG A 277 0.97 0.96 -10.92
C ARG A 277 1.64 1.01 -12.28
N ALA A 278 0.89 1.34 -13.32
CA ALA A 278 1.29 1.10 -14.70
C ALA A 278 0.51 2.00 -15.64
N ALA A 279 1.18 3.00 -16.21
CA ALA A 279 0.53 3.91 -17.16
C ALA A 279 1.47 4.33 -18.28
N SER A 280 0.92 4.77 -19.40
CA SER A 280 1.71 5.24 -20.53
C SER A 280 1.02 6.36 -21.29
N ALA A 281 1.82 7.19 -21.96
CA ALA A 281 1.39 8.25 -22.84
C ALA A 281 2.24 8.24 -24.12
N THR A 282 1.66 8.72 -25.22
CA THR A 282 2.38 8.89 -26.49
C THR A 282 2.12 10.29 -27.02
N ILE A 283 3.19 11.06 -27.21
CA ILE A 283 3.15 12.44 -27.66
C ILE A 283 3.80 12.51 -29.05
N LYS A 284 3.11 13.12 -30.02
CA LYS A 284 3.65 13.36 -31.36
C LYS A 284 4.47 14.65 -31.39
N ASP A 285 5.58 14.63 -32.12
CA ASP A 285 6.40 15.81 -32.45
C ASP A 285 6.86 16.59 -31.20
N ALA A 286 7.22 15.87 -30.14
CA ALA A 286 7.71 16.43 -28.89
C ALA A 286 9.20 16.18 -28.68
N GLU A 287 9.83 17.04 -27.87
CA GLU A 287 11.21 16.85 -27.41
C GLU A 287 11.26 16.21 -26.02
N ILE A 288 12.20 15.28 -25.82
CA ILE A 288 12.43 14.61 -24.54
C ILE A 288 12.65 15.62 -23.41
N SER A 289 13.42 16.69 -23.67
CA SER A 289 13.75 17.75 -22.70
C SER A 289 12.50 18.43 -22.11
N VAL A 290 11.51 18.72 -22.95
CA VAL A 290 10.23 19.34 -22.56
C VAL A 290 9.42 18.38 -21.72
N ILE A 291 9.32 17.12 -22.15
CA ILE A 291 8.58 16.07 -21.45
C ILE A 291 9.18 15.81 -20.06
N LEU A 292 10.50 15.68 -19.96
CA LEU A 292 11.20 15.51 -18.69
C LEU A 292 10.97 16.68 -17.74
N THR A 293 10.96 17.92 -18.25
CA THR A 293 10.69 19.12 -17.43
C THR A 293 9.27 19.11 -16.88
N GLN A 294 8.28 18.79 -17.71
CA GLN A 294 6.89 18.67 -17.29
C GLN A 294 6.68 17.53 -16.30
N LEU A 295 7.33 16.37 -16.53
CA LEU A 295 7.26 15.22 -15.65
C LEU A 295 7.80 15.55 -14.26
N ARG A 296 8.99 16.17 -14.18
CA ARG A 296 9.58 16.60 -12.89
C ARG A 296 8.69 17.58 -12.15
N LYS A 297 8.07 18.54 -12.86
CA LYS A 297 7.13 19.49 -12.26
C LYS A 297 5.87 18.79 -11.74
N GLY A 298 5.34 17.82 -12.49
CA GLY A 298 4.19 17.01 -12.07
C GLY A 298 4.50 16.10 -10.88
N LEU A 299 5.71 15.55 -10.81
CA LEU A 299 6.19 14.79 -9.66
C LEU A 299 6.29 15.68 -8.42
N GLN A 300 6.86 16.87 -8.55
CA GLN A 300 7.02 17.80 -7.44
C GLN A 300 5.68 18.28 -6.85
N SER A 301 4.63 18.44 -7.66
CA SER A 301 3.31 18.85 -7.16
C SER A 301 2.49 17.71 -6.54
N ARG A 302 2.87 16.46 -6.79
CA ARG A 302 2.18 15.26 -6.32
C ARG A 302 2.97 14.47 -5.28
N ALA A 303 4.21 14.85 -5.02
CA ALA A 303 5.00 14.30 -3.93
C ALA A 303 4.29 14.59 -2.61
N VAL A 304 3.86 13.54 -1.93
CA VAL A 304 3.33 13.64 -0.58
C VAL A 304 4.53 13.69 0.35
N ARG A 305 4.53 14.62 1.33
CA ARG A 305 5.60 14.73 2.32
C ARG A 305 5.93 13.35 2.90
N PRO A 306 7.23 13.02 3.04
CA PRO A 306 7.63 11.75 3.61
C PRO A 306 7.18 11.75 5.08
N HIS A 307 6.80 10.60 5.61
CA HIS A 307 6.57 10.48 7.05
C HIS A 307 7.87 10.85 7.77
N LEU A 308 7.79 11.86 8.62
CA LEU A 308 8.93 12.34 9.37
C LEU A 308 9.12 11.46 10.60
N VAL A 309 10.34 11.46 11.15
CA VAL A 309 10.63 10.73 12.38
C VAL A 309 9.68 11.14 13.52
N ARG A 310 9.33 12.43 13.61
CA ARG A 310 8.33 12.91 14.58
C ARG A 310 6.96 12.25 14.47
N ASP A 311 6.58 11.81 13.26
CA ASP A 311 5.27 11.19 13.01
C ASP A 311 5.23 9.72 13.49
N MET A 312 6.38 9.14 13.84
CA MET A 312 6.49 7.73 14.28
C MET A 312 7.16 7.52 15.63
N MET A 313 7.90 8.51 16.12
CA MET A 313 8.65 8.37 17.36
C MET A 313 7.71 8.22 18.56
N SER A 314 8.16 7.48 19.57
CA SER A 314 7.48 7.49 20.85
C SER A 314 7.97 8.67 21.69
N TYR A 315 7.02 9.41 22.26
CA TYR A 315 7.21 10.55 23.17
C TYR A 315 6.12 10.48 24.27
N PRO A 316 6.40 10.89 25.52
CA PRO A 316 7.68 11.32 26.07
C PRO A 316 8.66 10.16 26.30
N VAL A 317 9.94 10.39 26.00
CA VAL A 317 10.98 9.39 26.23
C VAL A 317 11.38 9.38 27.70
N LYS A 318 11.28 8.22 28.33
CA LYS A 318 11.88 8.02 29.64
C LYS A 318 13.39 8.03 29.49
N THR A 319 14.07 8.81 30.34
CA THR A 319 15.53 8.89 30.41
C THR A 319 15.99 8.66 31.84
N VAL A 320 17.29 8.37 32.00
CA VAL A 320 17.95 8.25 33.30
C VAL A 320 19.16 9.16 33.36
N SER A 321 19.61 9.52 34.56
CA SER A 321 20.85 10.29 34.72
C SER A 321 22.07 9.37 34.70
N PRO A 322 23.28 9.87 34.38
CA PRO A 322 24.51 9.06 34.41
C PRO A 322 24.84 8.47 35.78
N GLU A 323 24.38 9.12 36.84
CA GLU A 323 24.56 8.67 38.23
C GLU A 323 23.45 7.71 38.71
N THR A 324 22.39 7.51 37.92
CA THR A 324 21.31 6.55 38.24
C THR A 324 21.91 5.16 38.41
N LEU A 325 21.47 4.43 39.44
CA LEU A 325 22.02 3.12 39.76
C LEU A 325 21.45 2.04 38.82
N LEU A 326 22.26 1.04 38.47
CA LEU A 326 21.82 -0.05 37.59
C LEU A 326 20.57 -0.80 38.11
N GLY A 327 20.43 -0.96 39.43
CA GLY A 327 19.25 -1.57 40.03
C GLY A 327 17.96 -0.76 39.83
N GLU A 328 18.06 0.57 39.79
CA GLU A 328 16.94 1.47 39.51
C GLU A 328 16.58 1.44 38.03
N VAL A 329 17.61 1.43 37.16
CA VAL A 329 17.40 1.27 35.71
C VAL A 329 16.72 -0.05 35.38
N GLU A 330 17.10 -1.16 36.02
CA GLU A 330 16.42 -2.44 35.85
C GLU A 330 14.92 -2.34 36.17
N GLN A 331 14.55 -1.67 37.27
CA GLN A 331 13.16 -1.47 37.63
C GLN A 331 12.40 -0.62 36.61
N ILE A 332 13.02 0.45 36.09
CA ILE A 332 12.42 1.28 35.03
C ILE A 332 12.19 0.42 33.77
N LEU A 333 13.21 -0.32 33.33
CA LEU A 333 13.13 -1.16 32.13
C LEU A 333 12.09 -2.28 32.24
N LEU A 334 11.91 -2.86 33.44
CA LEU A 334 10.88 -3.85 33.71
C LEU A 334 9.49 -3.22 33.78
N ARG A 335 9.33 -2.14 34.55
CA ARG A 335 8.06 -1.43 34.77
C ARG A 335 7.40 -1.00 33.47
N TYR A 336 8.19 -0.46 32.55
CA TYR A 336 7.67 0.06 31.27
C TYR A 336 7.84 -0.92 30.10
N GLY A 337 8.32 -2.15 30.35
CA GLY A 337 8.58 -3.12 29.31
C GLY A 337 9.67 -2.69 28.31
N HIS A 338 10.44 -1.66 28.62
CA HIS A 338 11.49 -1.13 27.75
C HIS A 338 12.73 -2.02 27.76
N THR A 339 13.32 -2.24 26.58
CA THR A 339 14.52 -3.08 26.46
C THR A 339 15.82 -2.29 26.62
N GLY A 340 15.76 -1.02 27.02
CA GLY A 340 16.87 -0.06 27.08
C GLY A 340 16.35 1.38 27.06
N VAL A 341 17.18 2.31 27.55
CA VAL A 341 16.78 3.68 27.90
C VAL A 341 17.92 4.68 27.58
N PRO A 342 17.62 5.86 27.04
CA PRO A 342 18.61 6.93 26.90
C PRO A 342 19.08 7.47 28.25
N VAL A 343 20.36 7.85 28.31
CA VAL A 343 20.98 8.47 29.47
C VAL A 343 21.22 9.93 29.13
N THR A 344 20.71 10.83 29.98
CA THR A 344 20.73 12.27 29.72
C THR A 344 21.24 13.08 30.91
N GLU A 345 22.01 14.13 30.63
CA GLU A 345 22.29 15.24 31.56
C GLU A 345 21.53 16.46 31.07
N ASP A 346 20.65 17.05 31.88
CA ASP A 346 19.86 18.23 31.49
C ASP A 346 19.17 18.11 30.11
N LYS A 347 18.62 16.91 29.82
CA LYS A 347 18.00 16.48 28.54
C LYS A 347 18.97 16.24 27.37
N TYR A 348 20.25 16.61 27.48
CA TYR A 348 21.26 16.28 26.48
C TYR A 348 21.60 14.80 26.52
N LEU A 349 21.65 14.16 25.36
CA LEU A 349 22.02 12.76 25.24
C LEU A 349 23.52 12.56 25.53
N VAL A 350 23.83 11.80 26.59
CA VAL A 350 25.23 11.47 26.96
C VAL A 350 25.53 9.97 26.84
N GLY A 351 24.50 9.15 26.72
CA GLY A 351 24.67 7.72 26.46
C GLY A 351 23.35 6.97 26.27
N ILE A 352 23.45 5.67 26.06
CA ILE A 352 22.29 4.76 26.03
C ILE A 352 22.67 3.46 26.72
N ILE A 353 21.74 2.89 27.49
CA ILE A 353 21.96 1.61 28.16
C ILE A 353 20.87 0.60 27.79
N SER A 354 21.28 -0.62 27.42
CA SER A 354 20.34 -1.69 27.07
C SER A 354 20.01 -2.56 28.28
N ARG A 355 18.83 -3.19 28.28
CA ARG A 355 18.43 -4.18 29.28
C ARG A 355 19.45 -5.30 29.39
N ARG A 356 20.04 -5.73 28.27
CA ARG A 356 21.08 -6.77 28.23
C ARG A 356 22.32 -6.35 29.02
N ASP A 357 22.75 -5.10 28.90
CA ASP A 357 23.92 -4.58 29.62
C ASP A 357 23.65 -4.47 31.12
N VAL A 358 22.46 -3.97 31.48
CA VAL A 358 21.98 -3.92 32.87
C VAL A 358 21.94 -5.32 33.48
N GLU A 359 21.25 -6.28 32.85
CA GLU A 359 21.14 -7.66 33.32
C GLU A 359 22.51 -8.33 33.48
N LYS A 360 23.42 -8.12 32.53
CA LYS A 360 24.79 -8.64 32.61
C LYS A 360 25.53 -8.08 33.83
N ALA A 361 25.48 -6.76 34.04
CA ALA A 361 26.12 -6.12 35.18
C ALA A 361 25.51 -6.56 36.52
N ILE A 362 24.18 -6.70 36.58
CA ILE A 362 23.46 -7.15 37.78
C ILE A 362 23.81 -8.60 38.14
N LYS A 363 23.95 -9.51 37.14
CA LYS A 363 24.43 -10.88 37.36
C LYS A 363 25.83 -10.92 37.99
N HIS A 364 26.63 -9.88 37.81
CA HIS A 364 27.94 -9.71 38.45
C HIS A 364 27.90 -8.93 39.79
N GLY A 365 26.72 -8.68 40.35
CA GLY A 365 26.56 -8.01 41.65
C GLY A 365 26.67 -6.48 41.61
N LEU A 366 26.64 -5.87 40.42
CA LEU A 366 26.92 -4.44 40.22
C LEU A 366 25.65 -3.56 40.29
N ARG A 367 24.61 -3.99 41.03
CA ARG A 367 23.33 -3.25 41.17
C ARG A 367 23.52 -1.81 41.68
N HIS A 368 24.56 -1.59 42.49
CA HIS A 368 24.89 -0.32 43.13
C HIS A 368 25.77 0.59 42.27
N ALA A 369 26.22 0.12 41.10
CA ALA A 369 27.10 0.89 40.24
C ALA A 369 26.28 1.86 39.38
N PRO A 370 26.84 3.06 39.07
CA PRO A 370 26.16 4.05 38.25
C PRO A 370 26.17 3.64 36.76
N VAL A 371 25.11 4.01 36.05
CA VAL A 371 24.89 3.70 34.63
C VAL A 371 26.03 4.19 33.73
N LYS A 372 26.66 5.32 34.05
CA LYS A 372 27.77 5.88 33.27
C LYS A 372 28.93 4.91 33.04
N GLY A 373 29.12 3.93 33.92
CA GLY A 373 30.16 2.91 33.79
C GLY A 373 29.84 1.80 32.80
N PHE A 374 28.60 1.71 32.32
CA PHE A 374 28.08 0.60 31.50
C PHE A 374 27.34 1.06 30.24
N MET A 375 26.99 2.34 30.15
CA MET A 375 26.31 2.90 28.98
C MET A 375 27.24 3.00 27.77
N THR A 376 26.65 2.94 26.58
CA THR A 376 27.33 3.29 25.33
C THR A 376 27.29 4.81 25.18
N THR A 377 28.45 5.45 25.05
CA THR A 377 28.58 6.92 24.93
C THR A 377 28.53 7.42 23.49
N LYS A 378 29.05 6.65 22.53
CA LYS A 378 28.94 6.96 21.10
C LYS A 378 27.60 6.47 20.56
N VAL A 379 26.56 7.27 20.79
CA VAL A 379 25.18 6.93 20.40
C VAL A 379 24.89 7.44 19.00
N THR A 380 24.41 6.56 18.12
CA THR A 380 23.82 6.99 16.85
C THR A 380 22.44 7.58 17.13
N THR A 381 22.14 8.74 16.57
CA THR A 381 20.87 9.45 16.73
C THR A 381 20.26 9.79 15.38
N VAL A 382 19.03 10.25 15.38
CA VAL A 382 18.35 10.81 14.21
C VAL A 382 17.69 12.14 14.57
N ASP A 383 17.60 13.04 13.61
CA ASP A 383 16.91 14.32 13.76
C ASP A 383 15.37 14.14 13.70
N VAL A 384 14.64 14.99 14.41
CA VAL A 384 13.17 14.96 14.49
C VAL A 384 12.49 15.22 13.13
N GLU A 385 13.13 16.01 12.26
CA GLU A 385 12.65 16.34 10.92
C GLU A 385 13.24 15.42 9.83
N ALA A 386 13.99 14.38 10.21
CA ALA A 386 14.51 13.42 9.24
C ALA A 386 13.38 12.56 8.62
N PRO A 387 13.52 12.09 7.36
CA PRO A 387 12.64 11.06 6.80
C PRO A 387 12.78 9.73 7.56
N TRP A 388 11.68 8.99 7.75
CA TRP A 388 11.72 7.72 8.49
C TRP A 388 12.65 6.65 7.85
N GLU A 389 12.88 6.70 6.54
CA GLU A 389 13.79 5.80 5.82
C GLU A 389 15.23 5.90 6.35
N GLU A 390 15.62 7.06 6.86
CA GLU A 390 16.91 7.26 7.53
C GLU A 390 17.02 6.42 8.81
N VAL A 391 15.92 6.29 9.57
CA VAL A 391 15.89 5.40 10.75
C VAL A 391 16.18 3.97 10.35
N GLN A 392 15.50 3.47 9.30
CA GLN A 392 15.71 2.12 8.80
C GLN A 392 17.18 1.91 8.38
N ARG A 393 17.72 2.85 7.59
CA ARG A 393 19.12 2.81 7.14
C ARG A 393 20.09 2.75 8.33
N LEU A 394 19.93 3.64 9.30
CA LEU A 394 20.80 3.70 10.49
C LEU A 394 20.68 2.43 11.35
N MET A 395 19.47 1.90 11.53
CA MET A 395 19.25 0.65 12.28
C MET A 395 19.91 -0.56 11.60
N VAL A 396 19.83 -0.66 10.27
CA VAL A 396 20.45 -1.76 9.51
C VAL A 396 21.96 -1.61 9.46
N GLN A 397 22.46 -0.43 9.11
CA GLN A 397 23.88 -0.17 8.93
C GLN A 397 24.69 -0.35 10.22
N HIS A 398 24.11 0.03 11.36
CA HIS A 398 24.79 -0.04 12.66
C HIS A 398 24.32 -1.21 13.53
N ASP A 399 23.42 -2.08 13.04
CA ASP A 399 22.76 -3.15 13.80
C ASP A 399 22.17 -2.67 15.13
N ILE A 400 21.43 -1.56 15.10
CA ILE A 400 20.86 -0.93 16.28
C ILE A 400 19.36 -1.26 16.38
N GLY A 401 18.89 -1.58 17.59
CA GLY A 401 17.49 -1.91 17.89
C GLY A 401 16.57 -0.72 18.17
N ARG A 402 17.17 0.42 18.57
CA ARG A 402 16.47 1.64 18.98
C ARG A 402 17.32 2.87 18.65
N LEU A 403 16.69 3.94 18.21
CA LEU A 403 17.37 5.15 17.80
C LEU A 403 16.78 6.34 18.58
N PRO A 404 17.56 6.98 19.46
CA PRO A 404 17.14 8.24 20.06
C PRO A 404 16.96 9.30 18.97
N VAL A 405 15.82 9.98 19.05
CA VAL A 405 15.50 11.15 18.23
C VAL A 405 15.92 12.37 19.02
N VAL A 406 16.68 13.25 18.38
CA VAL A 406 17.22 14.46 18.99
C VAL A 406 16.83 15.70 18.21
N GLU A 407 16.65 16.80 18.94
CA GLU A 407 16.49 18.16 18.39
C GLU A 407 17.47 19.07 19.13
N GLU A 408 18.39 19.70 18.41
CA GLU A 408 19.48 20.51 18.98
C GLU A 408 20.30 19.80 20.09
N GLY A 409 20.40 18.47 20.01
CA GLY A 409 21.11 17.63 20.99
C GLY A 409 20.27 17.17 22.20
N HIS A 410 19.03 17.64 22.33
CA HIS A 410 18.09 17.20 23.35
C HIS A 410 17.35 15.95 22.90
N VAL A 411 17.14 14.98 23.79
CA VAL A 411 16.31 13.80 23.48
C VAL A 411 14.84 14.19 23.44
N VAL A 412 14.23 14.14 22.26
CA VAL A 412 12.81 14.46 22.03
C VAL A 412 11.97 13.24 21.65
N GLY A 413 12.60 12.10 21.36
CA GLY A 413 11.87 10.90 20.93
C GLY A 413 12.73 9.65 20.89
N ILE A 414 12.10 8.50 20.69
CA ILE A 414 12.81 7.24 20.43
C ILE A 414 12.04 6.43 19.39
N VAL A 415 12.77 5.83 18.44
CA VAL A 415 12.21 4.91 17.45
C VAL A 415 12.80 3.53 17.65
N SER A 416 11.97 2.49 17.67
CA SER A 416 12.38 1.09 17.77
C SER A 416 12.22 0.34 16.44
N ARG A 417 12.87 -0.82 16.31
CA ARG A 417 12.64 -1.73 15.16
C ARG A 417 11.16 -2.07 14.96
N SER A 418 10.39 -2.18 16.03
CA SER A 418 8.95 -2.44 15.95
C SER A 418 8.17 -1.26 15.36
N ASP A 419 8.61 -0.02 15.60
CA ASP A 419 8.03 1.18 14.98
C ASP A 419 8.33 1.21 13.47
N VAL A 420 9.57 0.87 13.10
CA VAL A 420 9.99 0.76 11.69
C VAL A 420 9.25 -0.37 10.97
N LEU A 421 9.16 -1.58 11.56
CA LEU A 421 8.48 -2.72 10.94
C LEU A 421 6.98 -2.48 10.74
N ARG A 422 6.32 -1.78 11.67
CA ARG A 422 4.93 -1.34 11.51
C ARG A 422 4.77 -0.44 10.31
N LEU A 423 5.70 0.50 10.11
CA LEU A 423 5.72 1.32 8.91
C LEU A 423 6.02 0.47 7.69
N VAL A 424 7.14 -0.25 7.57
CA VAL A 424 7.57 -0.99 6.37
C VAL A 424 6.52 -1.96 5.85
N HIS A 425 5.86 -2.73 6.72
CA HIS A 425 4.91 -3.74 6.28
C HIS A 425 3.54 -3.21 5.91
N GLY A 426 3.15 -2.00 6.36
CA GLY A 426 1.87 -1.37 5.99
C GLY A 426 0.60 -2.21 6.25
N GLY A 427 0.72 -3.38 6.89
CA GLY A 427 -0.23 -4.47 6.67
C GLY A 427 0.24 -5.82 7.23
N SER A 428 0.91 -5.84 8.38
CA SER A 428 1.01 -7.07 9.20
C SER A 428 0.62 -6.76 10.64
N VAL A 429 -0.54 -6.13 10.80
CA VAL A 429 -1.38 -6.32 11.97
C VAL A 429 -2.38 -7.42 11.56
N PRO A 430 -2.79 -8.35 12.44
CA PRO A 430 -3.82 -9.35 12.14
C PRO A 430 -5.01 -8.78 11.35
N MET A 431 -5.62 -9.61 10.50
CA MET A 431 -6.75 -9.31 9.59
C MET A 431 -7.88 -8.43 10.18
N GLU A 432 -7.97 -8.28 11.49
CA GLU A 432 -8.92 -7.41 12.18
C GLU A 432 -8.74 -5.91 11.88
N THR A 433 -7.54 -5.42 11.55
CA THR A 433 -7.29 -3.96 11.41
C THR A 433 -7.36 -3.43 9.97
N GLN A 434 -7.33 -4.29 8.94
CA GLN A 434 -7.45 -3.84 7.54
C GLN A 434 -8.89 -3.35 7.24
N LEU A 435 -9.88 -4.01 7.85
CA LEU A 435 -11.27 -3.53 7.94
C LEU A 435 -11.41 -2.19 8.67
N VAL A 436 -10.49 -1.86 9.59
CA VAL A 436 -10.50 -0.59 10.34
C VAL A 436 -9.91 0.55 9.50
N ARG A 437 -8.90 0.29 8.65
CA ARG A 437 -8.19 1.34 7.91
C ARG A 437 -8.97 1.85 6.68
N GLU A 438 -9.64 0.98 5.93
CA GLU A 438 -10.59 1.39 4.88
C GLU A 438 -11.82 2.05 5.48
N ARG A 439 -12.30 1.57 6.64
CA ARG A 439 -13.29 2.28 7.46
C ARG A 439 -12.81 3.67 7.89
N SER A 440 -11.52 3.87 8.19
CA SER A 440 -11.01 5.14 8.76
C SER A 440 -10.98 6.31 7.78
N VAL A 441 -10.80 6.07 6.48
CA VAL A 441 -10.82 7.14 5.45
C VAL A 441 -12.26 7.50 5.08
N ALA A 442 -13.14 6.51 4.90
CA ALA A 442 -14.57 6.74 4.72
C ALA A 442 -15.20 7.39 5.98
N MET A 443 -14.89 6.88 7.18
CA MET A 443 -15.32 7.46 8.46
C MET A 443 -14.81 8.88 8.65
N ARG A 444 -13.63 9.27 8.14
CA ARG A 444 -13.17 10.65 8.30
C ARG A 444 -14.08 11.64 7.58
N GLN A 445 -14.50 11.32 6.36
CA GLN A 445 -15.44 12.15 5.63
C GLN A 445 -16.82 12.11 6.30
N ASP A 446 -17.30 10.92 6.68
CA ASP A 446 -18.58 10.76 7.37
C ASP A 446 -18.63 11.49 8.72
N ILE A 447 -17.53 11.49 9.49
CA ILE A 447 -17.42 12.18 10.78
C ILE A 447 -17.38 13.70 10.59
N LEU A 448 -16.67 14.20 9.57
CA LEU A 448 -16.68 15.64 9.27
C LEU A 448 -18.08 16.09 8.87
N ASP A 449 -18.78 15.31 8.03
CA ASP A 449 -20.17 15.57 7.67
C ASP A 449 -21.08 15.52 8.92
N LEU A 450 -20.88 14.56 9.84
CA LEU A 450 -21.62 14.49 11.11
C LEU A 450 -21.38 15.72 12.00
N ILE A 451 -20.14 16.21 12.07
CA ILE A 451 -19.78 17.42 12.83
C ILE A 451 -20.45 18.65 12.21
N GLU A 452 -20.57 18.72 10.88
CA GLU A 452 -21.30 19.79 10.20
C GLU A 452 -22.79 19.82 10.58
N HIS A 453 -23.39 18.69 10.96
CA HIS A 453 -24.79 18.61 11.37
C HIS A 453 -25.03 18.83 12.87
N LEU A 454 -23.98 19.09 13.66
CA LEU A 454 -24.12 19.41 15.08
C LEU A 454 -24.74 20.80 15.30
N PRO A 455 -25.40 21.01 16.47
CA PRO A 455 -25.87 22.32 16.89
C PRO A 455 -24.76 23.39 16.80
N GLU A 456 -25.15 24.60 16.42
CA GLU A 456 -24.23 25.73 16.21
C GLU A 456 -23.38 26.04 17.44
N GLU A 457 -23.96 25.88 18.62
CA GLU A 457 -23.30 26.08 19.91
C GLU A 457 -22.14 25.10 20.12
N ILE A 458 -22.35 23.82 19.76
CA ILE A 458 -21.32 22.78 19.85
C ILE A 458 -20.23 23.02 18.80
N ARG A 459 -20.60 23.42 17.57
CA ARG A 459 -19.61 23.71 16.51
C ARG A 459 -18.68 24.86 16.91
N LYS A 460 -19.22 25.96 17.45
CA LYS A 460 -18.42 27.08 17.95
C LYS A 460 -17.47 26.69 19.09
N LEU A 461 -17.91 25.77 19.95
CA LEU A 461 -17.08 25.25 21.02
C LEU A 461 -15.94 24.37 20.47
N LEU A 462 -16.22 23.50 19.49
CA LEU A 462 -15.19 22.72 18.79
C LEU A 462 -14.18 23.62 18.07
N GLU A 463 -14.63 24.72 17.46
CA GLU A 463 -13.75 25.74 16.85
C GLU A 463 -12.87 26.42 17.91
N ALA A 464 -13.44 26.82 19.05
CA ALA A 464 -12.66 27.42 20.14
C ALA A 464 -11.60 26.47 20.71
N VAL A 465 -11.92 25.16 20.80
CA VAL A 465 -10.97 24.11 21.20
C VAL A 465 -9.87 23.97 20.15
N ARG A 466 -10.22 23.89 18.86
CA ARG A 466 -9.26 23.79 17.75
C ARG A 466 -8.29 24.97 17.75
N ASP A 467 -8.82 26.19 17.80
CA ASP A 467 -8.01 27.41 17.72
C ASP A 467 -7.10 27.54 18.95
N THR A 468 -7.59 27.14 20.14
CA THR A 468 -6.75 27.08 21.35
C THR A 468 -5.66 26.03 21.23
N ALA A 469 -5.96 24.86 20.65
CA ALA A 469 -5.00 23.78 20.45
C ALA A 469 -3.88 24.19 19.49
N GLU A 470 -4.24 24.88 18.40
CA GLU A 470 -3.30 25.36 17.40
C GLU A 470 -2.37 26.46 17.95
N GLU A 471 -2.91 27.42 18.70
CA GLU A 471 -2.10 28.50 19.28
C GLU A 471 -1.17 28.03 20.39
N GLU A 472 -1.62 27.11 21.25
CA GLU A 472 -0.85 26.62 22.39
C GLU A 472 0.01 25.39 22.03
N GLY A 473 -0.12 24.86 20.80
CA GLY A 473 0.66 23.73 20.31
C GLY A 473 0.32 22.39 20.97
N TYR A 474 -0.94 22.17 21.35
CA TYR A 474 -1.40 20.92 21.97
C TYR A 474 -2.11 20.01 20.97
N SER A 475 -1.87 18.70 21.04
CA SER A 475 -2.74 17.71 20.39
C SER A 475 -3.95 17.44 21.27
N VAL A 476 -5.15 17.70 20.74
CA VAL A 476 -6.42 17.54 21.47
C VAL A 476 -7.32 16.54 20.76
N TYR A 477 -7.91 15.64 21.54
CA TYR A 477 -8.71 14.54 21.04
C TYR A 477 -10.08 14.55 21.70
N LEU A 478 -11.12 14.48 20.89
CA LEU A 478 -12.47 14.23 21.37
C LEU A 478 -12.60 12.75 21.74
N VAL A 479 -13.10 12.46 22.94
CA VAL A 479 -13.17 11.10 23.48
C VAL A 479 -14.51 10.85 24.18
N GLY A 480 -14.66 9.68 24.80
CA GLY A 480 -15.77 9.43 25.71
C GLY A 480 -17.10 9.12 25.03
N GLY A 481 -18.19 9.39 25.75
CA GLY A 481 -19.56 9.09 25.31
C GLY A 481 -19.95 9.88 24.07
N PHE A 482 -19.44 11.10 23.93
CA PHE A 482 -19.72 11.98 22.80
C PHE A 482 -19.38 11.33 21.45
N VAL A 483 -18.22 10.69 21.32
CA VAL A 483 -17.80 10.06 20.07
C VAL A 483 -18.73 8.91 19.70
N ARG A 484 -19.14 8.10 20.68
CA ARG A 484 -20.11 7.01 20.49
C ARG A 484 -21.45 7.58 20.02
N ASP A 485 -21.94 8.61 20.69
CA ASP A 485 -23.27 9.17 20.46
C ASP A 485 -23.34 9.91 19.10
N LEU A 486 -22.25 10.60 18.71
CA LEU A 486 -22.07 11.17 17.38
C LEU A 486 -22.15 10.09 16.29
N LEU A 487 -21.45 8.97 16.47
CA LEU A 487 -21.48 7.85 15.52
C LEU A 487 -22.83 7.12 15.46
N LEU A 488 -23.65 7.23 16.50
CA LEU A 488 -24.97 6.61 16.60
C LEU A 488 -26.13 7.58 16.30
N TYR A 489 -25.85 8.82 15.91
CA TYR A 489 -26.85 9.86 15.64
C TYR A 489 -27.76 10.17 16.86
N PHE A 490 -27.23 10.04 18.09
CA PHE A 490 -27.94 10.44 19.30
C PHE A 490 -27.65 11.90 19.67
N PRO A 491 -28.62 12.65 20.25
CA PRO A 491 -28.37 13.98 20.80
C PRO A 491 -27.33 13.93 21.92
N THR A 492 -26.30 14.77 21.85
CA THR A 492 -25.20 14.84 22.83
C THR A 492 -25.27 16.10 23.69
N GLN A 493 -24.82 16.01 24.93
CA GLN A 493 -24.78 17.16 25.87
C GLN A 493 -23.42 17.36 26.53
N ASP A 494 -22.57 16.33 26.58
CA ASP A 494 -21.28 16.35 27.30
C ASP A 494 -20.13 16.20 26.31
N LEU A 495 -19.11 17.06 26.42
CA LEU A 495 -17.93 17.04 25.56
C LEU A 495 -16.69 16.68 26.38
N ASP A 496 -16.16 15.49 26.13
CA ASP A 496 -14.94 14.99 26.77
C ASP A 496 -13.75 15.16 25.83
N PHE A 497 -12.73 15.87 26.29
CA PHE A 497 -11.47 16.04 25.60
C PHE A 497 -10.32 15.43 26.38
N VAL A 498 -9.38 14.86 25.63
CA VAL A 498 -8.09 14.43 26.13
C VAL A 498 -6.99 15.21 25.42
N VAL A 499 -6.03 15.71 26.18
CA VAL A 499 -4.94 16.56 25.71
C VAL A 499 -3.61 15.82 25.89
N GLU A 500 -2.80 15.75 24.83
CA GLU A 500 -1.39 15.36 24.97
C GLU A 500 -0.60 16.53 25.57
N GLY A 501 -0.19 16.38 26.82
CA GLY A 501 0.37 17.47 27.64
C GLY A 501 -0.56 17.90 28.78
N SER A 502 -0.47 19.16 29.20
CA SER A 502 -1.18 19.66 30.39
C SER A 502 -2.61 20.11 30.07
N GLY A 503 -3.58 19.23 30.32
CA GLY A 503 -5.01 19.52 30.16
C GLY A 503 -5.49 20.67 31.04
N GLY A 504 -4.89 20.84 32.24
CA GLY A 504 -5.17 21.99 33.11
C GLY A 504 -4.79 23.33 32.48
N LYS A 505 -3.56 23.44 31.94
CA LYS A 505 -3.12 24.65 31.22
C LYS A 505 -3.93 24.89 29.95
N PHE A 506 -4.24 23.83 29.21
CA PHE A 506 -5.11 23.92 28.05
C PHE A 506 -6.49 24.49 28.43
N ALA A 507 -7.09 24.02 29.53
CA ALA A 507 -8.37 24.52 30.01
C ALA A 507 -8.30 25.99 30.47
N GLU A 508 -7.18 26.45 31.03
CA GLU A 508 -6.95 27.88 31.35
C GLU A 508 -6.83 28.77 30.11
N ALA A 509 -6.27 28.24 29.01
CA ALA A 509 -6.26 28.94 27.74
C ALA A 509 -7.66 28.96 27.11
N LEU A 510 -8.35 27.82 27.15
CA LEU A 510 -9.68 27.64 26.56
C LEU A 510 -10.74 28.54 27.22
N ILE A 511 -10.73 28.68 28.55
CA ILE A 511 -11.71 29.51 29.26
C ILE A 511 -11.67 30.99 28.85
N LYS A 512 -10.52 31.49 28.37
CA LYS A 512 -10.40 32.87 27.87
C LYS A 512 -11.23 33.11 26.61
N ARG A 513 -11.50 32.05 25.83
CA ARG A 513 -12.37 32.06 24.65
C ARG A 513 -13.82 31.71 24.99
N LEU A 514 -14.08 31.23 26.20
CA LEU A 514 -15.39 30.78 26.68
C LEU A 514 -15.78 31.56 27.96
N PRO A 515 -16.10 32.86 27.84
CA PRO A 515 -16.27 33.75 28.99
C PRO A 515 -17.48 33.40 29.89
N ASP A 516 -18.45 32.65 29.36
CA ASP A 516 -19.66 32.24 30.07
C ASP A 516 -19.49 30.95 30.90
N GLY A 517 -18.30 30.34 30.86
CA GLY A 517 -17.98 29.11 31.58
C GLY A 517 -17.27 29.35 32.92
N LYS A 518 -17.39 28.38 33.84
CA LYS A 518 -16.65 28.35 35.10
C LYS A 518 -15.68 27.16 35.14
N LEU A 519 -14.38 27.46 35.25
CA LEU A 519 -13.32 26.45 35.31
C LEU A 519 -13.11 25.89 36.72
N THR A 520 -13.06 24.56 36.84
CA THR A 520 -12.68 23.80 38.04
C THR A 520 -11.55 22.84 37.67
N GLN A 521 -10.47 22.79 38.47
CA GLN A 521 -9.31 21.95 38.18
C GLN A 521 -9.00 20.95 39.30
N HIS A 522 -8.59 19.75 38.91
CA HIS A 522 -8.08 18.70 39.78
C HIS A 522 -6.63 18.37 39.39
N ILE A 523 -5.70 19.20 39.86
CA ILE A 523 -4.27 19.14 39.52
C ILE A 523 -3.67 17.74 39.74
N LYS A 524 -4.04 17.05 40.84
CA LYS A 524 -3.52 15.71 41.17
C LYS A 524 -3.85 14.63 40.14
N PHE A 525 -4.92 14.80 39.37
CA PHE A 525 -5.38 13.82 38.39
C PHE A 525 -5.24 14.33 36.94
N GLY A 526 -4.65 15.52 36.75
CA GLY A 526 -4.51 16.13 35.43
C GLY A 526 -5.85 16.36 34.73
N THR A 527 -6.91 16.69 35.47
CA THR A 527 -8.26 16.90 34.91
C THR A 527 -8.76 18.31 35.21
N ALA A 528 -9.55 18.85 34.30
CA ALA A 528 -10.21 20.13 34.41
C ALA A 528 -11.62 20.03 33.82
N GLN A 529 -12.55 20.82 34.37
CA GLN A 529 -13.94 20.85 33.95
C GLN A 529 -14.39 22.31 33.81
N ILE A 530 -15.06 22.63 32.71
CA ILE A 530 -15.68 23.93 32.46
C ILE A 530 -17.20 23.75 32.49
N ILE A 531 -17.89 24.41 33.40
CA ILE A 531 -19.35 24.31 33.59
C ILE A 531 -20.02 25.59 33.12
N PHE A 532 -21.05 25.48 32.29
CA PHE A 532 -21.84 26.60 31.77
C PHE A 532 -23.15 26.81 32.56
N LEU A 533 -23.77 27.98 32.39
CA LEU A 533 -24.99 28.37 33.12
C LEU A 533 -26.22 27.52 32.81
N ASP A 534 -26.26 26.89 31.63
CA ASP A 534 -27.33 25.98 31.20
C ASP A 534 -27.16 24.54 31.75
N GLY A 535 -26.07 24.28 32.50
CA GLY A 535 -25.75 22.99 33.07
C GLY A 535 -24.91 22.09 32.17
N SER A 536 -24.62 22.51 30.92
CA SER A 536 -23.67 21.80 30.07
C SER A 536 -22.24 21.93 30.61
N HIS A 537 -21.39 20.96 30.27
CA HIS A 537 -19.99 20.96 30.72
C HIS A 537 -19.04 20.40 29.68
N VAL A 538 -17.79 20.85 29.78
CA VAL A 538 -16.65 20.37 29.00
C VAL A 538 -15.62 19.81 29.95
N ASP A 539 -15.31 18.54 29.77
CA ASP A 539 -14.27 17.86 30.54
C ASP A 539 -12.98 17.79 29.72
N VAL A 540 -11.87 18.14 30.36
CA VAL A 540 -10.54 18.14 29.77
C VAL A 540 -9.62 17.30 30.65
N ALA A 541 -9.08 16.22 30.11
CA ALA A 541 -8.13 15.36 30.79
C ALA A 541 -6.77 15.39 30.09
N SER A 542 -5.68 15.38 30.86
CA SER A 542 -4.36 15.03 30.34
C SER A 542 -4.33 13.55 29.98
N THR A 543 -3.74 13.23 28.84
CA THR A 543 -3.25 11.88 28.55
C THR A 543 -2.31 11.45 29.66
N ARG A 544 -2.56 10.24 30.16
CA ARG A 544 -1.84 9.78 31.33
C ARG A 544 -1.64 8.28 31.32
N TRP A 545 -0.52 7.88 31.92
CA TRP A 545 -0.26 6.52 32.32
C TRP A 545 -0.68 6.34 33.77
N GLU A 546 -1.35 5.22 34.07
CA GLU A 546 -1.80 4.89 35.43
C GLU A 546 -1.10 3.63 35.92
N TYR A 547 -0.61 3.68 37.15
CA TYR A 547 -0.07 2.52 37.84
C TYR A 547 -0.73 2.31 39.18
N TYR A 548 -1.14 1.07 39.40
CA TYR A 548 -1.70 0.59 40.64
C TYR A 548 -0.61 -0.24 41.32
N SER A 549 -0.06 0.28 42.43
CA SER A 549 0.97 -0.42 43.20
C SER A 549 0.47 -1.76 43.76
N PHE A 550 -0.84 -1.89 43.97
CA PHE A 550 -1.55 -3.12 44.31
C PHE A 550 -3.04 -2.99 43.90
N PRO A 551 -3.79 -4.09 43.75
CA PRO A 551 -5.22 -4.06 43.43
C PRO A 551 -6.02 -3.19 44.40
N GLY A 552 -6.77 -2.21 43.88
CA GLY A 552 -7.61 -1.31 44.68
C GLY A 552 -6.91 -0.05 45.23
N ALA A 553 -5.62 0.15 44.95
CA ALA A 553 -4.94 1.41 45.26
C ALA A 553 -5.47 2.58 44.41
N LEU A 554 -5.31 3.82 44.89
CA LEU A 554 -5.45 4.98 44.01
C LEU A 554 -4.34 4.97 42.94
N PRO A 555 -4.64 5.35 41.69
CA PRO A 555 -3.64 5.34 40.64
C PRO A 555 -2.57 6.39 40.90
N GLN A 556 -1.31 6.00 40.67
CA GLN A 556 -0.25 6.95 40.41
C GLN A 556 -0.30 7.34 38.95
N VAL A 557 -0.39 8.64 38.69
CA VAL A 557 -0.63 9.22 37.37
C VAL A 557 0.63 9.94 36.90
N GLU A 558 1.09 9.63 35.69
CA GLU A 558 2.17 10.36 35.01
C GLU A 558 1.71 10.79 33.62
N GLU A 559 2.17 11.95 33.13
CA GLU A 559 1.91 12.40 31.76
C GLU A 559 2.44 11.39 30.73
N SER A 560 1.65 11.14 29.67
CA SER A 560 1.98 10.18 28.61
C SER A 560 1.50 10.67 27.24
N CYS A 561 1.56 9.82 26.21
CA CYS A 561 0.87 10.06 24.94
C CYS A 561 -0.53 9.42 24.95
N LEU A 562 -1.35 9.75 23.94
CA LEU A 562 -2.69 9.21 23.72
C LEU A 562 -2.66 7.69 23.59
N ARG A 563 -1.63 7.15 22.94
CA ARG A 563 -1.47 5.70 22.78
C ARG A 563 -1.42 5.02 24.15
N ASP A 564 -0.57 5.51 25.05
CA ASP A 564 -0.42 4.93 26.39
C ASP A 564 -1.69 5.13 27.24
N ASP A 565 -2.40 6.26 27.05
CA ASP A 565 -3.70 6.52 27.67
C ASP A 565 -4.80 5.57 27.16
N LEU A 566 -4.77 5.17 25.89
CA LEU A 566 -5.70 4.20 25.33
C LEU A 566 -5.39 2.78 25.80
N PHE A 567 -4.11 2.40 25.90
CA PHE A 567 -3.71 1.07 26.37
C PHE A 567 -4.06 0.80 27.84
N ARG A 568 -4.15 1.83 28.69
CA ARG A 568 -4.62 1.66 30.08
C ARG A 568 -6.13 1.52 30.20
N ARG A 569 -6.90 1.88 29.17
CA ARG A 569 -8.34 1.75 29.20
C ARG A 569 -8.64 0.27 28.96
N ASP A 570 -9.23 -0.38 29.96
CA ASP A 570 -9.72 -1.75 29.87
C ASP A 570 -10.83 -1.83 28.81
N PHE A 571 -10.42 -1.94 27.56
CA PHE A 571 -11.23 -2.54 26.53
C PHE A 571 -10.97 -4.04 26.60
N THR A 572 -11.58 -4.72 27.58
CA THR A 572 -11.94 -6.11 27.32
C THR A 572 -12.95 -6.06 26.18
N ILE A 573 -12.46 -6.27 24.96
CA ILE A 573 -13.31 -6.72 23.85
C ILE A 573 -13.58 -8.21 24.08
#